data_AF-A0A955PHS2-F1
#
_entry.id   AF-A0A955PHS2-F1
#
_cell.length_a   1.000
_cell.length_b   1.000
_cell.length_c   1.000
_cell.angle_alpha   90.00
_cell.angle_beta   90.00
_cell.angle_gamma   90.00
#
_symmetry.space_group_name_H-M   'P 1'
#
loop_
_entity.id
_entity.type
_entity.pdbx_description
1 polymer ?
#
loop_
_entity_poly.entity_id
_entity_poly.type
_entity_poly.pdbx_seq_one_letter_code
_entity_poly.pdbx_strand_id
1 'polypeptide(L)'
;MPIDRRKFLTRCGAYGVGAWAATRGGLSFSQANESVRNFHASISIDAFKNDPGLPKIVREAGITDVWVACFLQGQWHHSIE
;
A
#
# COMPACT_ATOMS: atom_id res chain seq x y z
N MET A 1 -25.40 1.49 23.16
CA MET A 1 -25.90 0.13 22.81
C MET A 1 -24.71 -0.82 22.82
N PRO A 2 -24.67 -1.86 23.66
CA PRO A 2 -23.62 -2.87 23.58
C PRO A 2 -23.79 -3.63 22.26
N ILE A 3 -22.79 -3.53 21.38
CA ILE A 3 -22.78 -4.24 20.10
C ILE A 3 -22.55 -5.73 20.39
N ASP A 4 -23.52 -6.55 20.03
CA ASP A 4 -23.43 -8.00 20.11
C ASP A 4 -22.34 -8.50 19.15
N ARG A 5 -21.38 -9.27 19.68
CA ARG A 5 -20.21 -9.81 18.96
C ARG A 5 -20.62 -10.52 17.68
N ARG A 6 -21.75 -11.24 17.69
CA ARG A 6 -22.25 -11.95 16.50
C ARG A 6 -22.63 -10.97 15.39
N LYS A 7 -23.34 -9.89 15.72
CA LYS A 7 -23.75 -8.86 14.76
C LYS A 7 -22.54 -8.11 14.17
N PHE A 8 -21.50 -7.88 14.97
CA PHE A 8 -20.25 -7.28 14.49
C PHE A 8 -19.54 -8.19 13.46
N LEU A 9 -19.34 -9.47 13.80
CA LEU A 9 -18.67 -10.41 12.91
C LEU A 9 -19.44 -10.67 11.61
N THR A 10 -20.77 -10.76 11.67
CA THR A 10 -21.61 -10.88 10.48
C THR A 10 -21.45 -9.67 9.55
N ARG A 11 -21.36 -8.46 10.10
CA ARG A 11 -21.13 -7.24 9.31
C ARG A 11 -19.74 -7.26 8.66
N CYS A 12 -18.69 -7.60 9.41
CA CYS A 12 -17.33 -7.71 8.85
C CYS A 12 -17.24 -8.73 7.71
N GLY A 13 -17.90 -9.89 7.84
CA GLY A 13 -17.96 -10.89 6.77
C GLY A 13 -18.64 -10.39 5.49
N ALA A 14 -19.75 -9.66 5.63
CA ALA A 14 -20.48 -9.10 4.48
C ALA A 14 -19.65 -8.04 3.72
N TYR A 15 -18.96 -7.15 4.44
CA TYR A 15 -18.06 -6.16 3.82
C TYR A 15 -16.84 -6.82 3.16
N GLY A 16 -16.29 -7.88 3.75
CA GLY A 16 -15.17 -8.63 3.18
C GLY A 16 -15.53 -9.31 1.85
N VAL A 17 -16.71 -9.94 1.77
CA VAL A 17 -17.19 -10.56 0.51
C VAL A 17 -17.51 -9.50 -0.55
N GLY A 18 -18.08 -8.36 -0.15
CA GLY A 18 -18.34 -7.24 -1.08
C GLY A 18 -17.06 -6.67 -1.69
N ALA A 19 -16.02 -6.47 -0.88
CA ALA A 19 -14.71 -6.00 -1.37
C ALA A 19 -14.00 -7.06 -2.24
N TRP A 20 -14.11 -8.34 -1.90
CA TRP A 20 -13.58 -9.44 -2.71
C TRP A 20 -14.31 -9.60 -4.05
N ALA A 21 -15.63 -9.41 -4.07
CA ALA A 21 -16.42 -9.43 -5.29
C ALA A 21 -16.14 -8.19 -6.16
N ALA A 22 -15.98 -7.00 -5.58
CA ALA A 22 -15.63 -5.78 -6.33
C ALA A 22 -14.23 -5.82 -6.96
N THR A 23 -13.32 -6.60 -6.40
CA THR A 23 -11.95 -6.79 -6.95
C THR A 23 -11.87 -7.89 -8.02
N ARG A 24 -12.91 -8.72 -8.19
CA ARG A 24 -12.96 -9.80 -9.20
C ARG A 24 -14.07 -9.66 -10.25
N GLY A 25 -15.15 -8.94 -9.95
CA GLY A 25 -16.23 -8.59 -10.88
C GLY A 25 -15.98 -7.19 -11.44
N GLY A 26 -15.42 -7.13 -12.64
CA GLY A 26 -14.89 -5.93 -13.26
C GLY A 26 -15.82 -4.71 -13.28
N LEU A 27 -15.44 -3.68 -12.55
CA LEU A 27 -15.61 -2.28 -12.95
C LEU A 27 -14.27 -1.57 -12.78
N SER A 28 -13.26 -2.04 -13.52
CA SER A 28 -12.04 -1.29 -13.76
C SER A 28 -12.13 -0.69 -15.15
N PHE A 29 -12.40 0.61 -15.23
CA PHE A 29 -12.11 1.40 -16.43
C PHE A 29 -10.59 1.60 -16.49
N SER A 30 -9.84 0.52 -16.73
CA SER A 30 -8.43 0.64 -17.03
C SER A 30 -8.30 0.80 -18.54
N GLN A 31 -8.22 2.07 -18.94
CA GLN A 31 -7.76 2.50 -20.25
C GLN A 31 -6.51 1.69 -20.59
N ALA A 32 -6.58 0.90 -21.67
CA ALA A 32 -5.46 0.13 -22.18
C ALA A 32 -4.34 1.10 -22.57
N ASN A 33 -3.45 1.39 -21.62
CA ASN A 33 -2.19 2.02 -21.89
C ASN A 33 -1.21 0.90 -22.21
N GLU A 34 -0.38 1.09 -23.24
CA GLU A 34 0.68 0.16 -23.63
C GLU A 34 1.40 -0.41 -22.40
N SER A 35 1.93 -1.63 -22.50
CA SER A 35 2.68 -2.33 -21.46
C SER A 35 3.94 -1.53 -21.03
N VAL A 36 3.75 -0.40 -20.36
CA VAL A 36 4.80 0.36 -19.69
C VAL A 36 5.27 -0.53 -18.55
N ARG A 37 6.55 -0.91 -18.60
CA ARG A 37 7.15 -1.77 -17.61
C ARG A 37 7.12 -1.05 -16.27
N ASN A 38 6.37 -1.61 -15.32
CA ASN A 38 6.29 -1.04 -13.97
C ASN A 38 7.45 -1.52 -13.12
N PHE A 39 8.09 -0.58 -12.45
CA PHE A 39 9.16 -0.86 -11.50
C PHE A 39 8.73 -0.44 -10.11
N HIS A 40 8.91 -1.34 -9.14
CA HIS A 40 8.50 -1.12 -7.76
C HIS A 40 9.75 -1.05 -6.88
N ALA A 41 9.82 -0.05 -6.00
CA ALA A 41 10.88 0.07 -5.00
C ALA A 41 10.28 0.04 -3.59
N SER A 42 10.94 -0.68 -2.67
CA SER A 42 10.64 -0.62 -1.24
C SER A 42 11.67 0.27 -0.58
N ILE A 43 11.23 1.39 0.00
CA ILE A 43 12.12 2.42 0.57
C ILE A 43 11.65 2.73 2.00
N SER A 44 12.60 2.88 2.92
CA SER A 44 12.29 3.26 4.30
C SER A 44 11.78 4.70 4.36
N ILE A 45 10.83 4.99 5.26
CA ILE A 45 10.35 6.36 5.44
C ILE A 45 11.47 7.31 5.89
N ASP A 46 12.46 6.79 6.62
CA ASP A 46 13.56 7.61 7.12
C ASP A 46 14.51 8.05 5.99
N ALA A 47 14.63 7.27 4.91
CA ALA A 47 15.34 7.71 3.71
C ALA A 47 14.68 8.95 3.08
N PHE A 48 13.35 8.98 3.02
CA PHE A 48 12.60 10.15 2.53
C PHE A 48 12.66 11.36 3.46
N LYS A 49 12.76 11.14 4.78
CA LYS A 49 12.94 12.23 5.75
C LYS A 49 14.32 12.85 5.66
N ASN A 50 15.35 12.02 5.49
CA ASN A 50 16.75 12.47 5.44
C ASN A 50 17.12 13.11 4.09
N ASP A 51 16.49 12.66 3.01
CA ASP A 51 16.67 13.23 1.66
C ASP A 51 15.31 13.55 1.02
N PRO A 52 14.83 14.80 1.15
CA PRO A 52 13.61 15.25 0.49
C PRO A 52 13.68 15.26 -1.05
N GLY A 53 14.87 15.17 -1.65
CA GLY A 53 15.09 15.09 -3.08
C GLY A 53 14.88 13.68 -3.65
N LEU A 54 14.94 12.66 -2.78
CA LEU A 54 14.82 11.26 -3.14
C LEU A 54 13.58 10.91 -3.99
N PRO A 55 12.36 11.46 -3.75
CA PRO A 55 11.20 11.16 -4.60
C PRO A 55 11.40 11.56 -6.06
N LYS A 56 12.11 12.67 -6.30
CA LYS A 56 12.41 13.14 -7.66
C LYS A 56 13.38 12.19 -8.35
N ILE A 57 14.41 11.77 -7.64
CA ILE A 57 15.42 10.80 -8.14
C ILE A 57 14.76 9.46 -8.48
N VAL A 58 13.90 8.96 -7.60
CA VAL A 58 13.16 7.71 -7.78
C VAL A 58 12.28 7.76 -9.02
N ARG A 59 11.59 8.89 -9.23
CA ARG A 59 10.80 9.12 -10.44
C ARG A 59 11.66 9.17 -11.70
N GLU A 60 12.79 9.89 -11.67
CA GLU A 60 13.73 9.99 -12.79
C GLU A 60 14.38 8.64 -13.13
N ALA A 61 14.53 7.75 -12.15
CA ALA A 61 15.00 6.38 -12.34
C ALA A 61 13.95 5.45 -12.98
N GLY A 62 12.73 5.93 -13.24
CA GLY A 62 11.67 5.14 -13.88
C GLY A 62 10.94 4.19 -12.92
N ILE A 63 11.05 4.40 -11.60
CA ILE A 63 10.26 3.67 -10.61
C ILE A 63 8.83 4.21 -10.63
N THR A 64 7.88 3.32 -10.91
CA THR A 64 6.46 3.64 -11.02
C THR A 64 5.80 3.73 -9.65
N ASP A 65 6.16 2.81 -8.75
CA ASP A 65 5.54 2.69 -7.44
C ASP A 65 6.58 2.57 -6.34
N VAL A 66 6.35 3.30 -5.25
CA VAL A 66 7.17 3.20 -4.03
C VAL A 66 6.32 2.66 -2.91
N TRP A 67 6.80 1.57 -2.33
CA TRP A 67 6.27 1.01 -1.10
C TRP A 67 7.06 1.55 0.07
N VAL A 68 6.38 2.30 0.93
CA VAL A 68 6.93 2.68 2.22
C VAL A 68 6.52 1.60 3.21
N ALA A 69 7.50 0.91 3.79
CA ALA A 69 7.23 -0.03 4.85
C ALA A 69 6.70 0.70 6.09
N CYS A 70 5.40 0.57 6.36
CA CYS A 70 4.81 0.98 7.62
C CYS A 70 5.28 0.04 8.72
N PHE A 71 6.10 0.55 9.64
CA PHE A 71 6.52 -0.22 10.80
C PHE A 71 5.32 -0.50 11.70
N LEU A 72 5.01 -1.79 11.91
CA LEU A 72 3.99 -2.22 12.88
C LEU A 72 4.40 -1.94 14.34
N GLN A 73 5.66 -1.56 14.60
CA GLN A 73 6.22 -1.39 15.95
C GLN A 73 7.05 -0.09 16.18
N GLY A 74 6.96 0.89 15.29
CA GLY A 74 7.38 2.27 15.58
C GLY A 74 8.88 2.60 15.66
N GLN A 75 9.82 1.65 15.53
CA GLN A 75 11.27 1.94 15.56
C GLN A 75 12.05 1.06 14.57
N TRP A 76 12.97 1.67 13.80
CA TRP A 76 14.01 0.94 13.09
C TRP A 76 15.16 0.65 14.05
N HIS A 77 15.50 -0.62 14.24
CA HIS A 77 16.69 -1.00 14.98
C HIS A 77 17.92 -0.79 14.08
N HIS A 78 18.66 0.28 14.34
CA HIS A 78 19.99 0.45 13.76
C HIS A 78 20.99 -0.42 14.51
N SER A 79 21.79 -1.21 13.80
CA SER A 79 22.97 -1.83 14.40
C SER A 79 23.92 -0.72 14.84
N ILE A 80 24.37 -0.78 16.09
CA ILE A 80 25.41 0.11 16.60
C ILE A 80 26.72 -0.42 16.02
N GLU A 81 27.25 0.27 15.00
CA GLU A 81 28.65 0.16 14.58
C GLU A 81 29.43 1.37 15.07
#